data_AF-A0A2D6X005-F1
#
_entry.id   AF-A0A2D6X005-F1
#
_cell.length_a   1.000
_cell.length_b   1.000
_cell.length_c   1.000
_cell.angle_alpha   90.00
_cell.angle_beta   90.00
_cell.angle_gamma   90.00
#
_symmetry.space_group_name_H-M   'P 1'
#
loop_
_entity.id
_entity.type
_entity.pdbx_description
1 polymer ?
#
loop_
_entity_poly.entity_id
_entity_poly.type
_entity_poly.pdbx_seq_one_letter_code
_entity_poly.pdbx_strand_id
1 'polypeptide(L)'
;MIPFRWSYMKAEESMDKDIKGTDLFEAVRDYLAEANPEALLADGLENALVGACDRFGQQTLAAYDYDKCIEILAKEIAKDMKTSDIYDLEDDPYTLAIETFDYNTIGAWMGDNTPVFIKLKFEEYM
;
A
#
# COMPACT_ATOMS: atom_id res chain seq x y z
N MET A 1 33.70 -17.66 -3.13
CA MET A 1 32.72 -17.12 -4.09
C MET A 1 31.49 -18.02 -4.00
N ILE A 2 30.48 -17.60 -3.24
CA ILE A 2 29.29 -18.42 -2.99
C ILE A 2 28.34 -18.17 -4.18
N PRO A 3 27.95 -19.21 -4.95
CA PRO A 3 27.04 -19.01 -6.08
C PRO A 3 25.64 -18.70 -5.57
N PHE A 4 25.07 -17.59 -6.04
CA PHE A 4 23.68 -17.19 -5.81
C PHE A 4 22.78 -18.32 -6.34
N ARG A 5 22.17 -19.09 -5.43
CA ARG A 5 21.27 -20.20 -5.75
C ARG A 5 19.84 -19.69 -5.64
N TRP A 6 19.24 -19.28 -6.76
CA TRP A 6 17.79 -19.14 -6.82
C TRP A 6 17.18 -20.54 -6.74
N SER A 7 16.56 -20.87 -5.61
CA SER A 7 15.74 -22.07 -5.49
C SER A 7 14.30 -21.62 -5.62
N TYR A 8 13.56 -22.13 -6.61
CA TYR A 8 12.11 -22.13 -6.54
C TYR A 8 11.73 -22.92 -5.28
N MET A 9 11.31 -22.21 -4.23
CA MET A 9 10.61 -22.83 -3.12
C MET A 9 9.16 -22.99 -3.57
N LYS A 10 8.66 -24.22 -3.50
CA LYS A 10 7.22 -24.47 -3.52
C LYS A 10 6.59 -23.60 -2.44
N ALA A 11 5.70 -22.71 -2.85
CA ALA A 11 4.86 -21.96 -1.94
C ALA A 11 3.80 -22.92 -1.40
N GLU A 12 4.13 -23.71 -0.39
CA GLU A 12 3.13 -24.38 0.42
C GLU A 12 3.44 -24.20 1.91
N GLU A 13 2.48 -23.48 2.51
CA GLU A 13 1.99 -23.56 3.88
C GLU A 13 2.65 -22.74 4.99
N SER A 14 1.82 -21.79 5.43
CA SER A 14 1.51 -21.40 6.80
C SER A 14 2.27 -20.22 7.38
N MET A 15 1.66 -19.05 7.21
CA MET A 15 1.57 -18.13 8.33
C MET A 15 0.20 -17.45 8.28
N ASP A 16 -0.82 -18.25 8.57
CA ASP A 16 -2.11 -17.73 9.02
C ASP A 16 -1.88 -17.17 10.43
N LYS A 17 -1.41 -15.93 10.46
CA LYS A 17 -1.56 -15.08 11.63
C LYS A 17 -2.46 -13.97 11.14
N ASP A 18 -3.73 -14.07 11.50
CA ASP A 18 -4.64 -12.95 11.65
C ASP A 18 -4.01 -11.94 12.64
N ILE A 19 -2.96 -11.27 12.18
CA ILE A 19 -2.48 -10.04 12.77
C ILE A 19 -3.56 -9.03 12.37
N LYS A 20 -4.36 -8.59 13.33
CA LYS A 20 -5.38 -7.56 13.07
C LYS A 20 -4.66 -6.37 12.44
N GLY A 21 -5.30 -5.70 11.47
CA GLY A 21 -4.63 -4.65 10.67
C GLY A 21 -3.88 -3.58 11.50
N THR A 22 -4.36 -3.31 12.71
CA THR A 22 -3.72 -2.42 13.68
C THR A 22 -2.39 -2.94 14.23
N ASP A 23 -2.28 -4.25 14.48
CA ASP A 23 -1.07 -4.88 15.02
C ASP A 23 0.05 -4.97 13.97
N LEU A 24 -0.31 -5.12 12.69
CA LEU A 24 0.65 -5.16 11.58
C LEU A 24 1.27 -3.78 11.34
N PHE A 25 0.45 -2.74 11.38
CA PHE A 25 0.90 -1.36 11.19
C PHE A 25 1.97 -0.97 12.20
N GLU A 26 1.72 -1.24 13.50
CA GLU A 26 2.70 -0.95 14.55
C GLU A 26 3.99 -1.74 14.37
N ALA A 27 3.90 -3.04 14.06
CA ALA A 27 5.08 -3.87 13.84
C ALA A 27 5.95 -3.37 12.67
N VAL A 28 5.34 -2.94 11.57
CA VAL A 28 6.07 -2.39 10.42
C VAL A 28 6.62 -1.00 10.75
N ARG A 29 5.87 -0.16 11.46
CA ARG A 29 6.31 1.16 11.91
C ARG A 29 7.55 1.06 12.80
N ASP A 30 7.54 0.15 13.77
CA ASP A 30 8.67 -0.07 14.66
C ASP A 30 9.89 -0.63 13.90
N TYR A 31 9.68 -1.56 12.96
CA TYR A 31 10.74 -2.07 12.08
C TYR A 31 11.36 -0.96 11.21
N LEU A 32 10.53 -0.10 10.60
CA LEU A 32 10.99 1.02 9.81
C LEU A 32 11.72 2.06 10.66
N ALA A 33 11.29 2.33 11.89
CA ALA A 33 11.99 3.24 12.78
C ALA A 33 13.44 2.82 13.06
N GLU A 34 13.72 1.51 13.04
CA GLU A 34 15.08 0.97 13.18
C GLU A 34 15.84 0.92 11.84
N ALA A 35 15.20 0.44 10.77
CA ALA A 35 15.84 0.19 9.48
C ALA A 35 15.99 1.45 8.61
N ASN A 36 14.98 2.32 8.62
CA ASN A 36 14.92 3.58 7.90
C ASN A 36 14.02 4.59 8.64
N PRO A 37 14.59 5.39 9.57
CA PRO A 37 13.83 6.39 10.34
C PRO A 37 13.15 7.46 9.49
N GLU A 38 13.60 7.65 8.25
CA GLU A 38 13.07 8.63 7.30
C GLU A 38 12.01 8.03 6.38
N ALA A 39 11.67 6.74 6.54
CA ALA A 39 10.63 6.07 5.76
C ALA A 39 9.28 6.79 5.95
N LEU A 40 8.64 7.13 4.84
CA LEU A 40 7.32 7.74 4.88
C LEU A 40 6.24 6.65 5.00
N LEU A 41 5.16 6.97 5.69
CA LEU A 41 3.95 6.18 5.77
C LEU A 41 2.83 6.95 5.09
N ALA A 42 1.97 6.25 4.35
CA ALA A 42 0.80 6.84 3.74
C ALA A 42 -0.32 6.94 4.79
N ASP A 43 -0.58 8.18 5.24
CA ASP A 43 -1.62 8.51 6.21
C ASP A 43 -3.01 8.16 5.67
N GLY A 44 -3.84 7.51 6.50
CA GLY A 44 -5.19 7.06 6.11
C GLY A 44 -5.22 5.80 5.24
N LEU A 45 -4.07 5.19 4.93
CA LEU A 45 -3.96 3.94 4.16
C LEU A 45 -3.43 2.77 5.00
N GLU A 46 -3.50 2.85 6.33
CA GLU A 46 -2.95 1.86 7.27
C GLU A 46 -3.52 0.46 7.02
N ASN A 47 -4.81 0.38 6.66
CA ASN A 47 -5.49 -0.89 6.37
C ASN A 47 -5.05 -1.52 5.04
N ALA A 48 -4.39 -0.76 4.17
CA ALA A 48 -3.80 -1.26 2.93
C ALA A 48 -2.33 -1.66 3.12
N LEU A 49 -1.74 -1.49 4.31
CA LEU A 49 -0.35 -1.87 4.56
C LEU A 49 -0.18 -3.38 4.44
N VAL A 50 0.80 -3.79 3.64
CA VAL A 50 1.20 -5.19 3.42
C VAL A 50 2.42 -5.53 4.26
N GLY A 51 3.37 -4.60 4.38
CA GLY A 51 4.63 -4.84 5.11
C GLY A 51 5.71 -3.81 4.82
N ALA A 52 6.97 -4.22 4.98
CA ALA A 52 8.15 -3.46 4.58
C ALA A 52 8.84 -4.11 3.36
N CYS A 53 9.49 -3.31 2.52
CA CYS A 53 10.18 -3.71 1.30
C CYS A 53 11.65 -3.32 1.37
N ASP A 54 12.52 -4.29 1.14
CA ASP A 54 13.97 -4.12 1.13
C ASP A 54 14.53 -4.24 -0.29
N ARG A 55 15.42 -3.31 -0.66
CA ARG A 55 16.19 -3.35 -1.91
C ARG A 55 17.67 -3.21 -1.61
N PHE A 56 18.50 -4.05 -2.23
CA PHE A 56 19.95 -4.01 -2.02
C PHE A 56 20.52 -2.61 -2.35
N GLY A 57 21.24 -2.05 -1.38
CA GLY A 57 21.86 -0.72 -1.52
C GLY A 57 20.90 0.44 -1.37
N GLN A 58 19.68 0.21 -0.88
CA GLN A 58 18.68 1.25 -0.63
C GLN A 58 18.02 1.11 0.72
N GLN A 59 17.32 2.18 1.13
CA GLN A 59 16.61 2.21 2.39
C GLN A 59 15.33 1.36 2.31
N THR A 60 14.97 0.77 3.45
CA THR A 60 13.74 0.00 3.61
C THR A 60 12.52 0.93 3.54
N LEU A 61 11.47 0.51 2.84
CA LEU A 61 10.27 1.33 2.62
C LEU A 61 9.01 0.58 3.05
N ALA A 62 7.94 1.31 3.39
CA ALA A 62 6.63 0.72 3.59
C ALA A 62 6.02 0.26 2.26
N ALA A 63 5.32 -0.88 2.28
CA ALA A 63 4.67 -1.48 1.13
C ALA A 63 3.16 -1.60 1.37
N TYR A 64 2.38 -1.09 0.41
CA TYR A 64 0.92 -1.06 0.46
C TYR A 64 0.30 -1.84 -0.71
N ASP A 65 -0.89 -2.40 -0.51
CA ASP A 65 -1.71 -3.05 -1.52
C ASP A 65 -2.48 -1.98 -2.31
N TYR A 66 -2.15 -1.84 -3.59
CA TYR A 66 -2.74 -0.86 -4.49
C TYR A 66 -4.27 -0.94 -4.50
N ASP A 67 -4.83 -2.15 -4.66
CA ASP A 67 -6.28 -2.30 -4.84
C ASP A 67 -7.02 -1.90 -3.54
N LYS A 68 -6.44 -2.24 -2.37
CA LYS A 68 -6.98 -1.80 -1.07
C LYS A 68 -6.86 -0.29 -0.87
N CYS A 69 -5.78 0.35 -1.35
CA CYS A 69 -5.65 1.80 -1.27
C CYS A 69 -6.82 2.48 -2.01
N ILE A 70 -7.12 2.01 -3.22
CA ILE A 70 -8.26 2.54 -4.01
C ILE A 70 -9.58 2.28 -3.29
N GLU A 71 -9.80 1.09 -2.73
CA GLU A 71 -11.02 0.80 -1.96
C GLU A 71 -11.23 1.71 -0.74
N ILE A 72 -10.15 2.04 -0.02
CA ILE A 72 -10.22 2.94 1.15
C ILE A 72 -10.57 4.36 0.69
N LEU A 73 -9.85 4.87 -0.31
CA LEU A 73 -10.09 6.19 -0.88
C LEU A 73 -11.52 6.33 -1.43
N ALA A 74 -11.99 5.32 -2.17
CA ALA A 74 -13.34 5.31 -2.73
C ALA A 74 -14.42 5.34 -1.64
N LYS A 75 -14.20 4.67 -0.51
CA LYS A 75 -15.14 4.69 0.64
C LYS A 75 -15.20 6.06 1.30
N GLU A 76 -14.05 6.71 1.50
CA GLU A 76 -14.01 8.06 2.08
C GLU A 76 -14.65 9.08 1.12
N ILE A 77 -14.32 9.03 -0.18
CA ILE A 77 -14.94 9.89 -1.20
C ILE A 77 -16.46 9.66 -1.25
N ALA A 78 -16.92 8.40 -1.27
CA ALA A 78 -18.35 8.10 -1.29
C ALA A 78 -19.10 8.59 -0.04
N LYS A 79 -18.41 8.70 1.09
CA LYS A 79 -18.97 9.26 2.32
C LYS A 79 -19.04 10.78 2.24
N ASP A 80 -17.99 11.43 1.74
CA ASP A 80 -17.95 12.88 1.56
C ASP A 80 -18.99 13.35 0.54
N MET A 81 -19.15 12.62 -0.57
CA MET A 81 -20.19 12.85 -1.59
C MET A 81 -21.62 12.82 -1.02
N LYS A 82 -21.89 12.00 -0.01
CA LYS A 82 -23.23 11.98 0.63
C LYS A 82 -23.53 13.22 1.46
N THR A 83 -22.49 13.96 1.84
CA THR A 83 -22.58 15.11 2.75
C THR A 83 -22.29 16.44 2.07
N SER A 84 -21.78 16.42 0.84
CA SER A 84 -21.27 17.60 0.15
C SER A 84 -21.96 17.80 -1.20
N ASP A 85 -22.41 19.03 -1.47
CA ASP A 85 -23.09 19.42 -2.71
C ASP A 85 -22.12 19.77 -3.85
N ILE A 86 -20.81 19.51 -3.68
CA ILE A 86 -19.76 19.86 -4.67
C ILE A 86 -19.50 18.76 -5.72
N TYR A 87 -20.06 17.57 -5.51
CA TYR A 87 -19.88 16.43 -6.41
C TYR A 87 -21.10 16.28 -7.30
N ASP A 88 -20.87 15.94 -8.56
CA ASP A 88 -21.93 15.71 -9.52
C ASP A 88 -22.52 14.30 -9.34
N LEU A 89 -23.80 14.13 -9.71
CA LEU A 89 -24.49 12.82 -9.61
C LEU A 89 -23.89 11.76 -10.56
N GLU A 90 -23.12 12.18 -11.55
CA GLU A 90 -22.41 11.30 -12.50
C GLU A 90 -21.02 10.91 -12.02
N ASP A 91 -20.50 11.54 -10.95
CA ASP A 91 -19.19 11.21 -10.41
C ASP A 91 -19.21 9.81 -9.79
N ASP A 92 -18.23 8.99 -10.18
CA ASP A 92 -18.02 7.66 -9.61
C ASP A 92 -16.90 7.72 -8.55
N PRO A 93 -17.19 7.39 -7.26
CA PRO A 93 -16.21 7.45 -6.19
C PRO A 93 -14.96 6.60 -6.45
N TYR A 94 -15.11 5.50 -7.20
CA TYR A 94 -13.99 4.61 -7.50
C TYR A 94 -13.05 5.23 -8.54
N THR A 95 -13.60 5.84 -9.59
CA THR A 95 -12.82 6.60 -10.59
C THR A 95 -12.09 7.78 -9.93
N LEU A 96 -12.78 8.56 -9.09
CA LEU A 96 -12.18 9.65 -8.33
C LEU A 96 -11.08 9.16 -7.36
N ALA A 97 -11.24 7.97 -6.77
CA ALA A 97 -10.23 7.36 -5.92
C ALA A 97 -8.95 7.01 -6.69
N ILE A 98 -9.06 6.49 -7.92
CA ILE A 98 -7.91 6.23 -8.79
C ILE A 98 -7.19 7.54 -9.12
N GLU A 99 -7.92 8.57 -9.54
CA GLU A 99 -7.32 9.88 -9.85
C GLU A 99 -6.67 10.51 -8.62
N THR A 100 -7.32 10.42 -7.47
CA THR A 100 -6.80 10.90 -6.18
C THR A 100 -5.54 10.14 -5.81
N PHE A 101 -5.52 8.82 -5.95
CA PHE A 101 -4.34 8.02 -5.68
C PHE A 101 -3.18 8.39 -6.62
N ASP A 102 -3.46 8.49 -7.91
CA ASP A 102 -2.46 8.79 -8.93
C ASP A 102 -1.83 10.18 -8.72
N TYR A 103 -2.64 11.19 -8.37
CA TYR A 103 -2.16 12.55 -8.17
C TYR A 103 -1.63 12.82 -6.76
N ASN A 104 -2.37 12.43 -5.72
CA ASN A 104 -2.10 12.81 -4.32
C ASN A 104 -1.37 11.73 -3.52
N THR A 105 -1.29 10.49 -4.00
CA THR A 105 -0.62 9.40 -3.27
C THR A 105 0.67 9.00 -3.95
N ILE A 106 0.62 8.38 -5.13
CA ILE A 106 1.83 7.96 -5.85
C ILE A 106 2.49 9.15 -6.57
N GLY A 107 1.70 10.11 -7.05
CA GLY A 107 2.18 11.34 -7.69
C GLY A 107 2.75 12.37 -6.70
N ALA A 108 2.39 12.27 -5.42
CA ALA A 108 2.95 13.08 -4.33
C ALA A 108 4.33 12.54 -3.90
N TRP A 109 5.23 12.35 -4.87
CA TRP A 109 6.58 11.84 -4.65
C TRP A 109 7.39 12.78 -3.75
N MET A 110 7.84 12.27 -2.60
CA MET A 110 8.58 13.04 -1.59
C MET A 110 10.06 12.62 -1.49
N GLY A 111 10.57 11.90 -2.49
CA GLY A 111 11.94 11.39 -2.54
C GLY A 111 12.02 9.87 -2.32
N ASP A 112 13.23 9.38 -2.12
CA ASP A 112 13.55 7.93 -2.10
C ASP A 112 12.88 7.16 -0.94
N ASN A 113 12.34 7.87 0.04
CA ASN A 113 11.61 7.32 1.18
C ASN A 113 10.09 7.19 0.97
N THR A 114 9.62 7.52 -0.23
CA THR A 114 8.21 7.37 -0.60
C THR A 114 7.81 5.88 -0.59
N PRO A 115 6.64 5.50 -0.04
CA PRO A 115 6.20 4.11 0.00
C PRO A 115 6.10 3.47 -1.39
N VAL A 116 6.11 2.13 -1.39
CA VAL A 116 5.83 1.34 -2.60
C VAL A 116 4.41 0.80 -2.59
N PHE A 117 3.80 0.74 -3.76
CA PHE A 117 2.44 0.23 -3.96
C PHE A 117 2.48 -0.99 -4.86
N ILE A 118 1.90 -2.09 -4.39
CA ILE A 118 1.99 -3.40 -5.00
C ILE A 118 0.60 -3.81 -5.49
N LYS A 119 0.52 -4.20 -6.76
CA LYS A 119 -0.68 -4.86 -7.30
C LYS A 119 -0.56 -6.37 -7.04
N LEU A 120 -1.42 -6.89 -6.16
CA LEU A 120 -1.38 -8.31 -5.75
C LEU A 120 -2.24 -9.19 -6.64
N LYS A 121 -3.28 -8.63 -7.25
CA LYS A 121 -4.21 -9.36 -8.11
C LYS A 121 -4.06 -8.91 -9.55
N PHE A 122 -3.94 -9.88 -10.44
CA PHE A 122 -4.01 -9.67 -11.87
C PHE A 122 -5.17 -10.50 -12.37
N GLU A 123 -6.22 -9.85 -12.89
CA GLU A 123 -7.28 -10.57 -13.58
C GLU A 123 -6.72 -11.06 -14.91
N GLU A 124 -6.50 -12.38 -15.03
CA GLU A 124 -6.27 -13.00 -16.32
C GLU A 124 -7.60 -13.00 -17.08
N TYR A 125 -7.70 -12.15 -18.11
CA TYR A 125 -8.76 -12.27 -19.10
C TYR A 125 -8.49 -13.55 -19.91
N MET A 126 -9.13 -14.66 -19.54
CA MET A 126 -9.22 -15.89 -20.35
C MET A 126 -10.44 -15.87 -21.27
#